data_AF-A0A1E8GKP6-F1
#
_entry.id   AF-A0A1E8GKP6-F1
#
_cell.length_a   1.000
_cell.length_b   1.000
_cell.length_c   1.000
_cell.angle_alpha   90.00
_cell.angle_beta   90.00
_cell.angle_gamma   90.00
#
_symmetry.space_group_name_H-M   'P 1'
#
loop_
_entity.id
_entity.type
_entity.pdbx_description
1 polymer ?
#
loop_
_entity_poly.entity_id
_entity_poly.type
_entity_poly.pdbx_seq_one_letter_code
_entity_poly.pdbx_strand_id
1 'polypeptide(L)'
;MWEELKEENKQKYKTLITNFASLSEAFSQKAEEMYGEKELYVAPIVNSKFQETVFQKSFGGVAEDIANTSYDVSLKLDNNKKYLIGIKSFGISSGDQKIAQFKSNSVSDDWGSILSKIKYNVENNENHEDENKNLYKDLALKISYLRNDRIKSSKELIKGFKATDISVEAVYHVLMPSKKGDCPKIWVGETSYSPIDIDNLKIIGATSNKNPTNFKFTDGNHDYKYTSADSQLYMSFKNNDIVIDEWDVNYVNDPFSIFENLHLLSEKKQTNDLNEIEQTVSWMIANKKGEVEESSGFNGFDGATKLGKDSRIKRIDQIEEKYTNILSADEMDYLISQLKIILLSKWKTTEDKRKMKEIRDELFSYAEKFDSQELINTLQSTLYRPVSEMYIPIPNSKKFHDENPNFFGQNIGTFKEGTSKLKLDKEKRVFNLEFMQSGDSIKAYINQDNGKSIQSKDKQSILGEWILRGIFQLKPREPLTKKRLDEIGINAIRLSKFKNTERGVGIEFIWIDEKNPPNDAWGWINK
;
A
#
# COMPACT_ATOMS: atom_id res chain seq x y z
N MET A 1 -10.24 18.22 -8.86
CA MET A 1 -10.03 17.20 -9.91
C MET A 1 -11.16 17.26 -10.93
N TRP A 2 -12.42 17.23 -10.47
CA TRP A 2 -13.61 17.17 -11.32
C TRP A 2 -13.57 18.12 -12.50
N GLU A 3 -13.27 19.40 -12.28
CA GLU A 3 -13.25 20.43 -13.31
C GLU A 3 -12.32 20.10 -14.50
N GLU A 4 -11.23 19.37 -14.26
CA GLU A 4 -10.22 19.00 -15.25
C GLU A 4 -10.61 17.77 -16.09
N LEU A 5 -11.61 17.00 -15.65
CA LEU A 5 -12.06 15.81 -16.37
C LEU A 5 -12.85 16.20 -17.63
N LYS A 6 -12.72 15.38 -18.68
CA LYS A 6 -13.45 15.58 -19.94
C LYS A 6 -14.96 15.50 -19.72
N GLU A 7 -15.68 16.46 -20.28
CA GLU A 7 -17.13 16.58 -20.12
C GLU A 7 -17.90 15.33 -20.57
N GLU A 8 -17.51 14.74 -21.70
CA GLU A 8 -18.10 13.49 -22.21
C GLU A 8 -18.02 12.34 -21.17
N ASN A 9 -16.88 12.22 -20.48
CA ASN A 9 -16.67 11.19 -19.46
C ASN A 9 -17.50 11.49 -18.19
N LYS A 10 -17.65 12.77 -17.82
CA LYS A 10 -18.54 13.17 -16.72
C LYS A 10 -19.98 12.82 -17.01
N GLN A 11 -20.46 13.11 -18.23
CA GLN A 11 -21.83 12.78 -18.63
C GLN A 11 -22.07 11.27 -18.65
N LYS A 12 -21.09 10.48 -19.12
CA LYS A 12 -21.12 9.01 -19.04
C LYS A 12 -21.21 8.53 -17.59
N TYR A 13 -20.37 9.06 -16.70
CA TYR A 13 -20.37 8.73 -15.27
C TYR A 13 -21.70 9.08 -14.61
N LYS A 14 -22.18 10.33 -14.80
CA LYS A 14 -23.48 10.82 -14.33
C LYS A 14 -24.61 9.88 -14.78
N THR A 15 -24.69 9.60 -16.07
CA THR A 15 -25.75 8.73 -16.65
C THR A 15 -25.77 7.36 -16.00
N LEU A 16 -24.61 6.72 -15.84
CA LEU A 16 -24.53 5.39 -15.23
C LEU A 16 -24.97 5.40 -13.76
N ILE A 17 -24.57 6.43 -12.99
CA ILE A 17 -24.98 6.57 -11.60
C ILE A 17 -26.48 6.88 -11.49
N THR A 18 -26.99 7.85 -12.23
CA THR A 18 -28.40 8.26 -12.14
C THR A 18 -29.34 7.17 -12.62
N ASN A 19 -28.96 6.39 -13.64
CA ASN A 19 -29.74 5.24 -14.11
C ASN A 19 -29.77 4.07 -13.11
N PHE A 20 -28.72 3.90 -12.31
CA PHE A 20 -28.76 2.94 -11.22
C PHE A 20 -29.63 3.47 -10.08
N ALA A 21 -29.44 4.73 -9.70
CA ALA A 21 -30.22 5.39 -8.66
C ALA A 21 -31.71 5.52 -9.02
N SER A 22 -32.07 5.58 -10.31
CA SER A 22 -33.47 5.65 -10.76
C SER A 22 -34.27 4.37 -10.43
N LEU A 23 -33.60 3.29 -10.03
CA LEU A 23 -34.22 2.02 -9.63
C LEU A 23 -34.52 1.96 -8.12
N SER A 24 -34.26 3.03 -7.35
CA SER A 24 -34.33 3.02 -5.88
C SER A 24 -35.68 2.58 -5.32
N GLU A 25 -36.78 2.88 -6.00
CA GLU A 25 -38.13 2.47 -5.59
C GLU A 25 -38.31 0.95 -5.62
N ALA A 26 -37.65 0.24 -6.53
CA ALA A 26 -37.72 -1.22 -6.64
C ALA A 26 -37.08 -1.93 -5.42
N PHE A 27 -36.15 -1.26 -4.73
CA PHE A 27 -35.42 -1.79 -3.58
C PHE A 27 -35.94 -1.27 -2.24
N SER A 28 -36.92 -0.37 -2.26
CA SER A 28 -37.46 0.26 -1.07
C SER A 28 -38.77 -0.41 -0.66
N GLN A 29 -38.93 -0.71 0.63
CA GLN A 29 -40.23 -1.07 1.17
C GLN A 29 -41.15 0.15 1.06
N LYS A 30 -42.19 0.08 0.24
CA LYS A 30 -43.22 1.13 0.20
C LYS A 30 -43.78 1.26 1.61
N ALA A 31 -43.69 2.46 2.20
CA ALA A 31 -44.48 2.76 3.38
C ALA A 31 -45.94 2.64 2.94
N GLU A 32 -46.75 1.87 3.67
CA GLU A 32 -48.19 1.78 3.44
C GLU A 32 -48.75 3.18 3.21
N GLU A 33 -49.51 3.36 2.13
CA GLU A 33 -50.16 4.59 1.74
C GLU A 33 -51.06 5.06 2.90
N MET A 34 -50.51 5.87 3.80
CA MET A 34 -51.32 6.71 4.66
C MET A 34 -51.91 7.79 3.77
N TYR A 35 -53.19 7.59 3.43
CA TYR A 35 -54.08 8.54 2.78
C TYR A 35 -53.75 10.00 3.16
N GLY A 36 -53.19 10.76 2.22
CA GLY A 36 -53.42 12.20 2.15
C GLY A 36 -52.24 13.17 2.17
N GLU A 37 -50.98 12.81 2.46
CA GLU A 37 -49.91 13.82 2.50
C GLU A 37 -48.55 13.36 1.95
N LYS A 38 -48.11 14.06 0.90
CA LYS A 38 -46.83 14.00 0.15
C LYS A 38 -46.42 12.64 -0.44
N GLU A 39 -46.15 12.62 -1.75
CA GLU A 39 -45.27 11.60 -2.34
C GLU A 39 -43.97 11.57 -1.53
N LEU A 40 -43.83 10.56 -0.67
CA LEU A 40 -42.63 10.35 0.12
C LEU A 40 -41.59 9.74 -0.79
N TYR A 41 -40.87 10.59 -1.52
CA TYR A 41 -39.72 10.18 -2.31
C TYR A 41 -38.77 9.33 -1.45
N VAL A 42 -38.43 8.15 -1.97
CA VAL A 42 -37.37 7.33 -1.37
C VAL A 42 -36.03 8.04 -1.57
N ALA A 43 -35.05 7.76 -0.71
CA ALA A 43 -33.71 8.28 -0.90
C ALA A 43 -33.04 7.56 -2.09
N PRO A 44 -32.35 8.26 -3.01
CA PRO A 44 -31.62 7.62 -4.09
C PRO A 44 -30.54 6.66 -3.55
N ILE A 45 -30.48 5.45 -4.09
CA ILE A 45 -29.49 4.45 -3.74
C ILE A 45 -28.22 4.69 -4.56
N VAL A 46 -27.13 4.91 -3.86
CA VAL A 46 -25.77 4.91 -4.43
C VAL A 46 -25.02 3.75 -3.80
N ASN A 47 -24.61 2.78 -4.63
CA ASN A 47 -23.78 1.67 -4.20
C ASN A 47 -22.30 2.02 -4.38
N SER A 48 -21.49 1.95 -3.31
CA SER A 48 -20.09 2.36 -3.34
C SER A 48 -19.24 1.55 -4.32
N LYS A 49 -19.43 0.22 -4.39
CA LYS A 49 -18.66 -0.63 -5.30
C LYS A 49 -19.02 -0.40 -6.76
N PHE A 50 -20.30 -0.15 -7.01
CA PHE A 50 -20.77 0.25 -8.33
C PHE A 50 -20.18 1.61 -8.73
N GLN A 51 -20.17 2.58 -7.81
CA GLN A 51 -19.55 3.90 -8.03
C GLN A 51 -18.08 3.77 -8.41
N GLU A 52 -17.28 3.00 -7.67
CA GLU A 52 -15.87 2.74 -8.00
C GLU A 52 -15.70 2.20 -9.43
N THR A 53 -16.46 1.16 -9.76
CA THR A 53 -16.41 0.50 -11.07
C THR A 53 -16.79 1.44 -12.21
N VAL A 54 -17.85 2.22 -12.00
CA VAL A 54 -18.39 3.18 -12.98
C VAL A 54 -17.44 4.36 -13.15
N PHE A 55 -16.78 4.81 -12.07
CA PHE A 55 -15.74 5.83 -12.13
C PHE A 55 -14.56 5.35 -12.98
N GLN A 56 -14.00 4.17 -12.67
CA GLN A 56 -12.91 3.56 -13.44
C GLN A 56 -13.26 3.46 -14.93
N LYS A 57 -14.44 2.93 -15.26
CA LYS A 57 -14.91 2.76 -16.64
C LYS A 57 -15.17 4.08 -17.39
N SER A 58 -15.53 5.13 -16.66
CA SER A 58 -15.84 6.43 -17.26
C SER A 58 -14.57 7.25 -17.51
N PHE A 59 -13.58 7.15 -16.62
CA PHE A 59 -12.38 8.00 -16.68
C PHE A 59 -11.10 7.24 -17.05
N GLY A 60 -11.13 5.91 -17.19
CA GLY A 60 -9.95 5.10 -17.46
C GLY A 60 -9.04 4.95 -16.24
N GLY A 61 -9.62 4.92 -15.04
CA GLY A 61 -8.89 4.77 -13.78
C GLY A 61 -8.48 3.32 -13.49
N VAL A 62 -7.39 3.15 -12.76
CA VAL A 62 -6.88 1.84 -12.28
C VAL A 62 -7.38 1.63 -10.85
N ALA A 63 -7.85 0.42 -10.55
CA ALA A 63 -8.29 0.04 -9.22
C ALA A 63 -7.10 -0.09 -8.26
N GLU A 64 -7.20 0.50 -7.08
CA GLU A 64 -6.20 0.31 -6.02
C GLU A 64 -6.63 -0.87 -5.11
N ASP A 65 -6.31 -2.11 -5.52
CA ASP A 65 -6.62 -3.36 -4.79
C ASP A 65 -5.68 -3.60 -3.58
N ILE A 66 -5.51 -2.58 -2.73
CA ILE A 66 -4.70 -2.64 -1.53
C ILE A 66 -5.66 -2.40 -0.34
N ALA A 67 -5.72 -3.29 0.66
CA ALA A 67 -6.92 -3.46 1.51
C ALA A 67 -7.49 -2.20 2.17
N ASN A 68 -6.89 -1.75 3.28
CA ASN A 68 -7.29 -0.50 3.94
C ASN A 68 -6.51 0.67 3.33
N THR A 69 -6.47 0.74 1.99
CA THR A 69 -5.87 1.88 1.30
C THR A 69 -6.43 3.19 1.77
N SER A 70 -5.63 4.22 1.52
CA SER A 70 -6.16 5.57 1.52
C SER A 70 -7.09 5.78 0.31
N TYR A 71 -6.84 5.16 -0.84
CA TYR A 71 -7.48 5.46 -2.12
C TYR A 71 -8.12 4.25 -2.79
N ASP A 72 -9.15 4.49 -3.61
CA ASP A 72 -9.91 3.45 -4.32
C ASP A 72 -9.55 3.41 -5.81
N VAL A 73 -9.16 4.55 -6.39
CA VAL A 73 -8.82 4.67 -7.82
C VAL A 73 -7.60 5.56 -8.02
N SER A 74 -6.68 5.14 -8.90
CA SER A 74 -5.67 6.02 -9.49
C SER A 74 -6.04 6.43 -10.90
N LEU A 75 -5.79 7.68 -11.24
CA LEU A 75 -6.12 8.26 -12.54
C LEU A 75 -4.92 9.02 -13.10
N LYS A 76 -4.53 8.67 -14.34
CA LYS A 76 -3.54 9.42 -15.10
C LYS A 76 -4.27 10.37 -16.06
N LEU A 77 -4.24 11.68 -15.76
CA LEU A 77 -4.86 12.68 -16.64
C LEU A 77 -3.98 12.94 -17.85
N ASP A 78 -2.68 13.14 -17.62
CA ASP A 78 -1.65 13.30 -18.65
C ASP A 78 -0.29 12.75 -18.17
N ASN A 79 0.80 13.07 -18.87
CA ASN A 79 2.13 12.58 -18.51
C ASN A 79 2.73 13.22 -17.24
N ASN A 80 2.22 14.37 -16.81
CA ASN A 80 2.74 15.17 -15.70
C ASN A 80 1.78 15.26 -14.51
N LYS A 81 0.50 14.91 -14.68
CA LYS A 81 -0.52 15.00 -13.64
C LYS A 81 -1.25 13.69 -13.40
N LYS A 82 -1.23 13.25 -12.14
CA LYS A 82 -1.89 12.03 -11.68
C LYS A 82 -2.72 12.32 -10.44
N TYR A 83 -3.82 11.58 -10.29
CA TYR A 83 -4.75 11.67 -9.18
C TYR A 83 -4.87 10.36 -8.43
N LEU A 84 -4.85 10.45 -7.10
CA LEU A 84 -5.30 9.41 -6.19
C LEU A 84 -6.66 9.80 -5.63
N ILE A 85 -7.64 8.91 -5.76
CA ILE A 85 -9.03 9.25 -5.54
C ILE A 85 -9.61 8.32 -4.48
N GLY A 86 -10.04 8.89 -3.36
CA GLY A 86 -10.87 8.22 -2.36
C GLY A 86 -12.34 8.36 -2.74
N ILE A 87 -12.97 7.28 -3.14
CA ILE A 87 -14.37 7.21 -3.53
C ILE A 87 -15.24 6.98 -2.28
N LYS A 88 -16.27 7.80 -2.11
CA LYS A 88 -17.24 7.65 -1.01
C LYS A 88 -18.66 7.86 -1.49
N SER A 89 -19.58 7.16 -0.84
CA SER A 89 -21.03 7.37 -0.98
C SER A 89 -21.68 7.42 0.40
N PHE A 90 -22.36 8.51 0.72
CA PHE A 90 -23.13 8.67 1.97
C PHE A 90 -24.13 9.82 1.82
N GLY A 91 -25.27 9.79 2.51
CA GLY A 91 -26.29 10.83 2.34
C GLY A 91 -25.78 12.24 2.66
N ILE A 92 -26.33 13.26 2.00
CA ILE A 92 -25.89 14.67 2.18
C ILE A 92 -25.93 15.15 3.64
N SER A 93 -26.76 14.52 4.46
CA SER A 93 -26.90 14.82 5.88
C SER A 93 -26.23 13.84 6.83
N SER A 94 -25.47 12.88 6.29
CA SER A 94 -24.71 11.97 7.12
C SER A 94 -23.62 12.74 7.86
N GLY A 95 -23.35 12.35 9.11
CA GLY A 95 -22.28 12.93 9.92
C GLY A 95 -20.90 12.41 9.51
N ASP A 96 -19.98 12.30 10.47
CA ASP A 96 -18.60 11.86 10.22
C ASP A 96 -18.54 10.51 9.47
N GLN A 97 -17.63 10.41 8.51
CA GLN A 97 -17.47 9.23 7.67
C GLN A 97 -16.14 8.54 7.93
N LYS A 98 -16.13 7.20 7.87
CA LYS A 98 -14.92 6.41 8.09
C LYS A 98 -13.92 6.65 6.95
N ILE A 99 -12.73 7.11 7.32
CA ILE A 99 -11.63 7.41 6.38
C ILE A 99 -10.44 6.46 6.52
N ALA A 100 -10.30 5.74 7.64
CA ALA A 100 -9.27 4.72 7.83
C ALA A 100 -9.62 3.73 8.94
N GLN A 101 -8.93 2.59 8.97
CA GLN A 101 -9.06 1.54 9.98
C GLN A 101 -7.69 0.94 10.30
N PHE A 102 -7.45 0.67 11.59
CA PHE A 102 -6.13 0.32 12.14
C PHE A 102 -6.15 -0.94 13.02
N LYS A 103 -7.13 -1.84 12.82
CA LYS A 103 -7.35 -3.01 13.68
C LYS A 103 -6.12 -3.91 13.91
N SER A 104 -5.35 -4.19 12.86
CA SER A 104 -4.11 -4.98 12.99
C SER A 104 -3.04 -4.18 13.72
N ASN A 105 -2.87 -2.91 13.34
CA ASN A 105 -1.85 -2.02 13.91
C ASN A 105 -2.08 -1.75 15.41
N SER A 106 -3.35 -1.58 15.81
CA SER A 106 -3.72 -1.35 17.21
C SER A 106 -3.37 -2.52 18.12
N VAL A 107 -3.35 -3.74 17.58
CA VAL A 107 -2.93 -4.94 18.30
C VAL A 107 -1.39 -5.01 18.34
N SER A 108 -0.71 -4.78 17.22
CA SER A 108 0.75 -4.89 17.15
C SER A 108 1.49 -3.81 17.95
N ASP A 109 0.91 -2.61 18.07
CA ASP A 109 1.46 -1.48 18.83
C ASP A 109 0.89 -1.34 20.24
N ASP A 110 0.17 -2.37 20.72
CA ASP A 110 -0.43 -2.41 22.05
C ASP A 110 -1.21 -1.13 22.41
N TRP A 111 -2.10 -0.67 21.52
CA TRP A 111 -2.99 0.44 21.86
C TRP A 111 -3.95 0.06 22.98
N GLY A 112 -4.12 -1.25 23.24
CA GLY A 112 -4.93 -1.79 24.33
C GLY A 112 -4.49 -1.29 25.71
N SER A 113 -3.19 -1.15 25.96
CA SER A 113 -2.69 -0.60 27.23
C SER A 113 -3.07 0.87 27.42
N ILE A 114 -2.95 1.69 26.37
CA ILE A 114 -3.39 3.09 26.38
C ILE A 114 -4.89 3.19 26.64
N LEU A 115 -5.70 2.41 25.93
CA LEU A 115 -7.15 2.41 26.06
C LEU A 115 -7.60 1.94 27.45
N SER A 116 -6.91 0.97 28.03
CA SER A 116 -7.17 0.49 29.40
C SER A 116 -6.83 1.56 30.43
N LYS A 117 -5.73 2.29 30.24
CA LYS A 117 -5.34 3.41 31.11
C LYS A 117 -6.33 4.58 31.03
N ILE A 118 -6.84 4.89 29.84
CA ILE A 118 -7.89 5.91 29.66
C ILE A 118 -9.13 5.56 30.50
N LYS A 119 -9.60 4.31 30.42
CA LYS A 119 -10.76 3.85 31.19
C LYS A 119 -10.50 3.94 32.69
N TYR A 120 -9.33 3.45 33.13
CA TYR A 120 -8.93 3.48 34.53
C TYR A 120 -8.96 4.90 35.11
N ASN A 121 -8.42 5.88 34.38
CA ASN A 121 -8.41 7.27 34.82
C ASN A 121 -9.82 7.82 35.02
N VAL A 122 -10.76 7.54 34.10
CA VAL A 122 -12.16 8.01 34.22
C VAL A 122 -12.86 7.40 35.44
N GLU A 123 -12.54 6.16 35.80
CA GLU A 123 -13.14 5.47 36.94
C GLU A 123 -12.55 5.92 38.30
N ASN A 124 -11.30 6.41 38.32
CA ASN A 124 -10.54 6.57 39.57
C ASN A 124 -10.03 8.00 39.84
N ASN A 125 -10.03 8.91 38.86
CA ASN A 125 -9.46 10.26 39.00
C ASN A 125 -10.48 11.37 38.71
N GLU A 126 -10.64 12.32 39.63
CA GLU A 126 -11.49 13.49 39.42
C GLU A 126 -10.96 14.40 38.29
N ASN A 127 -9.62 14.49 38.12
CA ASN A 127 -8.95 15.24 37.03
C ASN A 127 -8.63 14.39 35.78
N HIS A 128 -9.43 13.35 35.51
CA HIS A 128 -9.20 12.42 34.41
C HIS A 128 -9.11 13.07 33.02
N GLU A 129 -9.72 14.24 32.81
CA GLU A 129 -9.68 14.94 31.52
C GLU A 129 -8.27 15.36 31.11
N ASP A 130 -7.50 15.94 32.05
CA ASP A 130 -6.13 16.39 31.78
C ASP A 130 -5.16 15.22 31.63
N GLU A 131 -5.30 14.18 32.46
CA GLU A 131 -4.47 12.97 32.35
C GLU A 131 -4.71 12.23 31.03
N ASN A 132 -5.98 12.10 30.64
CA ASN A 132 -6.36 11.42 29.39
C ASN A 132 -6.01 12.24 28.16
N LYS A 133 -5.91 13.57 28.26
CA LYS A 133 -5.52 14.43 27.13
C LYS A 133 -4.18 14.01 26.52
N ASN A 134 -3.20 13.64 27.35
CA ASN A 134 -1.91 13.16 26.87
C ASN A 134 -2.01 11.77 26.22
N LEU A 135 -2.85 10.88 26.75
CA LEU A 135 -3.08 9.55 26.17
C LEU A 135 -3.81 9.63 24.83
N TYR A 136 -4.82 10.50 24.72
CA TYR A 136 -5.48 10.81 23.45
C TYR A 136 -4.49 11.41 22.45
N LYS A 137 -3.59 12.30 22.89
CA LYS A 137 -2.55 12.88 22.04
C LYS A 137 -1.59 11.82 21.50
N ASP A 138 -1.08 10.92 22.35
CA ASP A 138 -0.22 9.82 21.90
C ASP A 138 -0.93 8.95 20.85
N LEU A 139 -2.18 8.57 21.12
CA LEU A 139 -2.95 7.75 20.20
C LEU A 139 -3.27 8.48 18.88
N ALA A 140 -3.62 9.77 18.95
CA ALA A 140 -3.85 10.60 17.77
C ALA A 140 -2.58 10.75 16.91
N LEU A 141 -1.41 10.91 17.53
CA LEU A 141 -0.13 10.95 16.84
C LEU A 141 0.15 9.63 16.12
N LYS A 142 0.00 8.49 16.80
CA LYS A 142 0.18 7.16 16.18
C LYS A 142 -0.74 6.95 14.97
N ILE A 143 -2.03 7.28 15.11
CA ILE A 143 -3.00 7.22 14.02
C ILE A 143 -2.59 8.14 12.85
N SER A 144 -2.15 9.36 13.16
CA SER A 144 -1.77 10.35 12.15
C SER A 144 -0.53 9.92 11.38
N TYR A 145 0.52 9.43 12.05
CA TYR A 145 1.71 8.90 11.40
C TYR A 145 1.38 7.71 10.49
N LEU A 146 0.60 6.74 10.97
CA LEU A 146 0.21 5.58 10.15
C LEU A 146 -0.59 5.98 8.91
N ARG A 147 -1.57 6.89 9.06
CA ARG A 147 -2.35 7.39 7.93
C ARG A 147 -1.47 8.13 6.93
N ASN A 148 -0.59 9.01 7.41
CA ASN A 148 0.29 9.81 6.56
C ASN A 148 1.30 8.93 5.81
N ASP A 149 1.84 7.89 6.45
CA ASP A 149 2.70 6.90 5.81
C ASP A 149 1.98 6.14 4.69
N ARG A 150 0.73 5.71 4.91
CA ARG A 150 -0.11 5.07 3.87
C ARG A 150 -0.36 5.98 2.67
N ILE A 151 -0.69 7.25 2.94
CA ILE A 151 -0.88 8.27 1.90
C ILE A 151 0.41 8.46 1.10
N LYS A 152 1.54 8.61 1.80
CA LYS A 152 2.84 8.84 1.17
C LYS A 152 3.29 7.65 0.32
N SER A 153 3.13 6.43 0.83
CA SER A 153 3.38 5.19 0.08
C SER A 153 2.57 5.12 -1.22
N SER A 154 1.27 5.42 -1.13
CA SER A 154 0.38 5.43 -2.31
C SER A 154 0.79 6.49 -3.33
N LYS A 155 1.21 7.68 -2.87
CA LYS A 155 1.75 8.75 -3.73
C LYS A 155 3.02 8.31 -4.46
N GLU A 156 3.92 7.61 -3.78
CA GLU A 156 5.13 7.08 -4.41
C GLU A 156 4.84 5.96 -5.42
N LEU A 157 3.85 5.10 -5.14
CA LEU A 157 3.38 4.06 -6.05
C LEU A 157 2.89 4.64 -7.38
N ILE A 158 2.00 5.63 -7.34
CA ILE A 158 1.45 6.26 -8.55
C ILE A 158 2.47 7.17 -9.24
N LYS A 159 3.35 7.84 -8.49
CA LYS A 159 4.41 8.69 -9.05
C LYS A 159 5.33 7.89 -9.97
N GLY A 160 5.73 6.70 -9.52
CA GLY A 160 6.70 5.87 -10.21
C GLY A 160 8.14 6.29 -9.95
N PHE A 161 9.09 5.56 -10.53
CA PHE A 161 10.53 5.79 -10.34
C PHE A 161 11.18 6.60 -11.47
N LYS A 162 10.45 6.92 -12.55
CA LYS A 162 11.00 7.68 -13.69
C LYS A 162 10.90 9.20 -13.57
N ALA A 163 10.00 9.73 -12.75
CA ALA A 163 9.69 11.15 -12.78
C ALA A 163 9.93 11.86 -11.46
N THR A 164 10.72 12.94 -11.51
CA THR A 164 10.90 13.87 -10.40
C THR A 164 9.79 14.92 -10.33
N ASP A 165 9.17 15.25 -11.48
CA ASP A 165 8.30 16.43 -11.64
C ASP A 165 6.82 16.08 -11.94
N ILE A 166 6.37 14.85 -11.63
CA ILE A 166 4.95 14.50 -11.70
C ILE A 166 4.23 15.06 -10.47
N SER A 167 3.19 15.87 -10.71
CA SER A 167 2.26 16.28 -9.68
C SER A 167 1.31 15.13 -9.37
N VAL A 168 1.34 14.64 -8.13
CA VAL A 168 0.37 13.66 -7.62
C VAL A 168 -0.54 14.37 -6.63
N GLU A 169 -1.77 14.59 -7.06
CA GLU A 169 -2.83 15.17 -6.24
C GLU A 169 -3.72 14.06 -5.67
N ALA A 170 -4.28 14.30 -4.49
CA ALA A 170 -5.09 13.33 -3.79
C ALA A 170 -6.41 13.97 -3.36
N VAL A 171 -7.54 13.37 -3.76
CA VAL A 171 -8.88 13.94 -3.55
C VAL A 171 -9.85 12.89 -3.03
N TYR A 172 -10.80 13.32 -2.21
CA TYR A 172 -12.02 12.57 -1.99
C TYR A 172 -13.03 12.97 -3.06
N HIS A 173 -13.59 12.00 -3.76
CA HIS A 173 -14.71 12.17 -4.67
C HIS A 173 -15.93 11.47 -4.09
N VAL A 174 -16.96 12.24 -3.75
CA VAL A 174 -18.09 11.78 -2.94
C VAL A 174 -19.39 11.93 -3.71
N LEU A 175 -20.26 10.92 -3.64
CA LEU A 175 -21.64 11.03 -4.07
C LEU A 175 -22.58 11.04 -2.86
N MET A 176 -23.39 12.08 -2.78
CA MET A 176 -24.25 12.32 -1.64
C MET A 176 -25.72 12.35 -2.05
N PRO A 177 -26.50 11.27 -1.85
CA PRO A 177 -27.92 11.29 -2.15
C PRO A 177 -28.72 12.13 -1.15
N SER A 178 -29.88 12.63 -1.60
CA SER A 178 -30.87 13.33 -0.79
C SER A 178 -31.52 12.43 0.27
N LYS A 179 -32.10 13.08 1.29
CA LYS A 179 -32.80 12.37 2.35
C LYS A 179 -34.13 11.85 1.82
N LYS A 180 -34.66 10.82 2.49
CA LYS A 180 -36.04 10.38 2.29
C LYS A 180 -37.00 11.56 2.51
N GLY A 181 -37.93 11.76 1.59
CA GLY A 181 -38.92 12.84 1.59
C GLY A 181 -38.48 14.13 0.88
N ASP A 182 -37.20 14.28 0.55
CA ASP A 182 -36.72 15.38 -0.29
C ASP A 182 -36.80 14.99 -1.77
N CYS A 183 -36.75 15.98 -2.66
CA CYS A 183 -36.65 15.74 -4.10
C CYS A 183 -35.43 14.81 -4.39
N PRO A 184 -35.59 13.73 -5.17
CA PRO A 184 -34.50 12.79 -5.46
C PRO A 184 -33.34 13.46 -6.20
N LYS A 185 -32.22 13.59 -5.50
CA LYS A 185 -31.00 14.24 -6.03
C LYS A 185 -29.75 13.56 -5.51
N ILE A 186 -28.68 13.68 -6.27
CA ILE A 186 -27.32 13.28 -5.86
C ILE A 186 -26.41 14.49 -6.03
N TRP A 187 -25.77 14.93 -4.95
CA TRP A 187 -24.70 15.92 -5.01
C TRP A 187 -23.36 15.23 -5.21
N VAL A 188 -22.55 15.81 -6.09
CA VAL A 188 -21.14 15.45 -6.25
C VAL A 188 -20.33 16.36 -5.36
N GLY A 189 -19.53 15.78 -4.47
CA GLY A 189 -18.61 16.51 -3.62
C GLY A 189 -17.15 16.20 -3.94
N GLU A 190 -16.29 17.21 -3.86
CA GLU A 190 -14.84 17.02 -3.82
C GLU A 190 -14.21 17.76 -2.65
N THR A 191 -13.30 17.09 -1.95
CA THR A 191 -12.48 17.73 -0.92
C THR A 191 -11.07 17.13 -0.91
N SER A 192 -10.13 17.81 -0.27
CA SER A 192 -8.74 17.37 -0.24
C SER A 192 -8.60 16.05 0.51
N TYR A 193 -7.77 15.16 -0.01
CA TYR A 193 -7.26 14.01 0.72
C TYR A 193 -5.86 14.33 1.26
N SER A 194 -5.78 15.36 2.11
CA SER A 194 -4.52 15.79 2.70
C SER A 194 -4.04 14.81 3.79
N PRO A 195 -2.71 14.67 3.99
CA PRO A 195 -2.17 14.14 5.24
C PRO A 195 -2.69 14.95 6.44
N ILE A 196 -2.79 14.30 7.60
CA ILE A 196 -3.11 14.99 8.85
C ILE A 196 -1.94 15.90 9.21
N ASP A 197 -2.22 17.17 9.52
CA ASP A 197 -1.21 18.12 9.98
C ASP A 197 -0.85 17.83 11.46
N ILE A 198 0.28 17.17 11.64
CA ILE A 198 0.76 16.69 12.95
C ILE A 198 1.18 17.85 13.85
N ASP A 199 1.73 18.92 13.27
CA ASP A 199 2.25 20.06 14.03
C ASP A 199 1.10 20.89 14.64
N ASN A 200 -0.07 20.88 13.99
CA ASN A 200 -1.27 21.58 14.44
C ASN A 200 -2.30 20.69 15.17
N LEU A 201 -1.91 19.47 15.55
CA LEU A 201 -2.82 18.51 16.19
C LEU A 201 -3.27 18.97 17.58
N LYS A 202 -4.59 19.11 17.75
CA LYS A 202 -5.25 19.49 19.02
C LYS A 202 -6.29 18.46 19.42
N ILE A 203 -6.17 17.97 20.65
CA ILE A 203 -7.18 17.10 21.26
C ILE A 203 -8.38 17.92 21.70
N ILE A 204 -9.57 17.52 21.23
CA ILE A 204 -10.85 18.11 21.63
C ILE A 204 -11.35 17.42 22.90
N GLY A 205 -11.22 16.08 22.98
CA GLY A 205 -11.59 15.30 24.16
C GLY A 205 -12.43 14.08 23.83
N ALA A 206 -12.95 13.41 24.87
CA ALA A 206 -13.82 12.24 24.71
C ALA A 206 -15.12 12.60 23.98
N THR A 207 -15.65 11.66 23.19
CA THR A 207 -16.95 11.81 22.52
C THR A 207 -18.11 11.76 23.51
N SER A 208 -17.97 11.01 24.60
CA SER A 208 -18.88 11.00 25.74
C SER A 208 -18.19 10.37 26.95
N ASN A 209 -18.60 10.75 28.16
CA ASN A 209 -18.07 10.16 29.40
C ASN A 209 -18.42 8.67 29.54
N LYS A 210 -19.47 8.20 28.86
CA LYS A 210 -19.85 6.77 28.81
C LYS A 210 -18.94 5.94 27.92
N ASN A 211 -18.24 6.57 26.97
CA ASN A 211 -17.35 5.92 26.01
C ASN A 211 -16.03 6.70 25.92
N PRO A 212 -15.20 6.71 26.98
CA PRO A 212 -14.01 7.55 27.05
C PRO A 212 -12.92 7.12 26.06
N THR A 213 -12.96 5.88 25.57
CA THR A 213 -12.02 5.38 24.55
C THR A 213 -12.27 5.94 23.14
N ASN A 214 -13.40 6.62 22.93
CA ASN A 214 -13.71 7.30 21.68
C ASN A 214 -13.49 8.80 21.89
N PHE A 215 -12.66 9.42 21.07
CA PHE A 215 -12.28 10.83 21.26
C PHE A 215 -12.19 11.58 19.93
N LYS A 216 -12.23 12.91 20.02
CA LYS A 216 -12.13 13.83 18.88
C LYS A 216 -10.82 14.62 18.95
N PHE A 217 -10.29 14.93 17.77
CA PHE A 217 -9.13 15.78 17.60
C PHE A 217 -9.23 16.51 16.25
N THR A 218 -8.49 17.59 16.10
CA THR A 218 -8.45 18.40 14.87
C THR A 218 -6.99 18.72 14.55
N ASP A 219 -6.69 18.87 13.27
CA ASP A 219 -5.40 19.39 12.80
C ASP A 219 -5.52 20.84 12.31
N GLY A 220 -6.67 21.48 12.53
CA GLY A 220 -7.00 22.82 12.04
C GLY A 220 -7.60 22.84 10.63
N ASN A 221 -7.39 21.80 9.82
CA ASN A 221 -7.98 21.66 8.49
C ASN A 221 -9.25 20.81 8.53
N HIS A 222 -9.19 19.68 9.23
CA HIS A 222 -10.29 18.73 9.37
C HIS A 222 -10.51 18.32 10.82
N ASP A 223 -11.75 17.95 11.12
CA ASP A 223 -12.15 17.40 12.40
C ASP A 223 -12.26 15.88 12.31
N TYR A 224 -11.59 15.21 13.25
CA TYR A 224 -11.49 13.77 13.30
C TYR A 224 -12.15 13.20 14.55
N LYS A 225 -12.63 11.96 14.42
CA LYS A 225 -13.14 11.16 15.52
C LYS A 225 -12.54 9.77 15.45
N TYR A 226 -11.85 9.36 16.52
CA TYR A 226 -11.40 7.99 16.70
C TYR A 226 -12.46 7.19 17.46
N THR A 227 -12.66 5.95 17.05
CA THR A 227 -13.45 4.97 17.80
C THR A 227 -12.65 3.71 18.08
N SER A 228 -12.66 3.25 19.33
CA SER A 228 -11.95 2.02 19.73
C SER A 228 -12.54 0.76 19.13
N ALA A 229 -13.82 0.77 18.77
CA ALA A 229 -14.43 -0.31 17.99
C ALA A 229 -13.69 -0.44 16.65
N ASP A 230 -13.01 -1.56 16.45
CA ASP A 230 -12.20 -1.86 15.26
C ASP A 230 -11.09 -0.84 14.94
N SER A 231 -10.74 0.04 15.90
CA SER A 231 -9.74 1.11 15.74
C SER A 231 -9.94 1.92 14.46
N GLN A 232 -11.10 2.57 14.36
CA GLN A 232 -11.54 3.31 13.17
C GLN A 232 -11.31 4.81 13.35
N LEU A 233 -10.96 5.47 12.24
CA LEU A 233 -10.83 6.92 12.15
C LEU A 233 -11.93 7.47 11.23
N TYR A 234 -12.65 8.46 11.73
CA TYR A 234 -13.69 9.19 11.03
C TYR A 234 -13.27 10.64 10.81
N MET A 235 -13.80 11.25 9.76
CA MET A 235 -13.59 12.66 9.41
C MET A 235 -14.92 13.34 9.12
N SER A 236 -15.05 14.60 9.51
CA SER A 236 -16.13 15.48 9.05
C SER A 236 -15.81 16.05 7.67
N PHE A 237 -16.69 15.79 6.71
CA PHE A 237 -16.53 16.25 5.32
C PHE A 237 -17.12 17.64 5.07
N LYS A 238 -17.81 18.23 6.06
CA LYS A 238 -18.56 19.50 5.91
C LYS A 238 -19.38 19.50 4.62
N ASN A 239 -20.25 18.49 4.47
CA ASN A 239 -20.83 18.02 3.21
C ASN A 239 -21.32 19.11 2.23
N ASN A 240 -21.95 20.18 2.73
CA ASN A 240 -22.46 21.26 1.88
C ASN A 240 -21.34 22.13 1.28
N ASP A 241 -20.21 22.25 1.99
CA ASP A 241 -19.08 23.10 1.59
C ASP A 241 -18.26 22.48 0.44
N ILE A 242 -18.44 21.19 0.20
CA ILE A 242 -17.64 20.41 -0.76
C ILE A 242 -18.40 20.11 -2.06
N VAL A 243 -19.66 20.55 -2.17
CA VAL A 243 -20.51 20.30 -3.35
C VAL A 243 -20.00 21.07 -4.56
N ILE A 244 -19.84 20.36 -5.67
CA ILE A 244 -19.31 20.90 -6.94
C ILE A 244 -20.22 20.63 -8.15
N ASP A 245 -21.17 19.71 -8.04
CA ASP A 245 -22.16 19.40 -9.08
C ASP A 245 -23.42 18.78 -8.44
N GLU A 246 -24.54 18.80 -9.17
CA GLU A 246 -25.84 18.32 -8.72
C GLU A 246 -26.56 17.56 -9.85
N TRP A 247 -27.04 16.36 -9.51
CA TRP A 247 -27.72 15.49 -10.46
C TRP A 247 -29.13 15.17 -9.97
N ASP A 248 -30.12 15.59 -10.75
CA ASP A 248 -31.51 15.15 -10.56
C ASP A 248 -31.64 13.66 -10.86
N VAL A 249 -32.40 12.95 -10.03
CA VAL A 249 -32.71 11.53 -10.21
C VAL A 249 -34.19 11.39 -10.53
N ASN A 250 -34.50 10.88 -11.72
CA ASN A 250 -35.87 10.58 -12.12
C ASN A 250 -36.09 9.08 -11.96
N TYR A 251 -37.03 8.68 -11.10
CA TYR A 251 -37.34 7.26 -10.92
C TYR A 251 -38.01 6.67 -12.15
N VAL A 252 -37.67 5.41 -12.45
CA VAL A 252 -38.29 4.69 -13.55
C VAL A 252 -39.69 4.26 -13.13
N ASN A 253 -40.70 4.53 -13.98
CA ASN A 253 -42.09 4.16 -13.72
C ASN A 253 -42.30 2.64 -13.53
N ASP A 254 -41.62 1.82 -14.34
CA ASP A 254 -41.68 0.36 -14.27
C ASP A 254 -40.27 -0.26 -14.26
N PRO A 255 -39.62 -0.34 -13.07
CA PRO A 255 -38.29 -0.93 -12.95
C PRO A 255 -38.31 -2.45 -13.20
N PHE A 256 -39.43 -3.14 -12.97
CA PHE A 256 -39.54 -4.59 -13.16
C PHE A 256 -39.47 -4.97 -14.64
N SER A 257 -40.14 -4.21 -15.51
CA SER A 257 -40.02 -4.40 -16.97
C SER A 257 -38.57 -4.26 -17.45
N ILE A 258 -37.79 -3.32 -16.87
CA ILE A 258 -36.36 -3.23 -17.20
C ILE A 258 -35.65 -4.54 -16.84
N PHE A 259 -35.81 -5.02 -15.60
CA PHE A 259 -35.12 -6.23 -15.13
C PHE A 259 -35.51 -7.48 -15.94
N GLU A 260 -36.78 -7.63 -16.32
CA GLU A 260 -37.24 -8.74 -17.17
C GLU A 260 -36.55 -8.74 -18.54
N ASN A 261 -36.28 -7.55 -19.10
CA ASN A 261 -35.78 -7.39 -20.46
C ASN A 261 -34.26 -7.17 -20.56
N LEU A 262 -33.52 -7.10 -19.44
CA LEU A 262 -32.06 -6.86 -19.45
C LEU A 262 -31.28 -7.88 -20.30
N HIS A 263 -31.71 -9.15 -20.28
CA HIS A 263 -31.05 -10.23 -21.02
C HIS A 263 -31.08 -10.00 -22.55
N LEU A 264 -32.08 -9.27 -23.07
CA LEU A 264 -32.21 -8.94 -24.49
C LEU A 264 -31.14 -7.95 -24.96
N LEU A 265 -30.49 -7.22 -24.05
CA LEU A 265 -29.42 -6.26 -24.36
C LEU A 265 -28.03 -6.92 -24.47
N SER A 266 -27.92 -8.20 -24.09
CA SER A 266 -26.65 -8.92 -23.98
C SER A 266 -26.03 -9.36 -25.33
N GLU A 267 -26.79 -9.28 -26.43
CA GLU A 267 -26.35 -9.76 -27.76
C GLU A 267 -25.45 -8.77 -28.54
N LYS A 268 -25.22 -7.55 -28.01
CA LYS A 268 -24.21 -6.67 -28.60
C LYS A 268 -22.81 -7.15 -28.23
N LYS A 269 -22.11 -7.72 -29.23
CA LYS A 269 -20.68 -8.08 -29.20
C LYS A 269 -19.89 -7.12 -28.32
N GLN A 270 -19.34 -7.63 -27.22
CA GLN A 270 -18.30 -6.96 -26.44
C GLN A 270 -17.15 -6.62 -27.37
N THR A 271 -17.01 -5.33 -27.70
CA THR A 271 -15.82 -4.80 -28.35
C THR A 271 -14.70 -4.72 -27.31
N ASN A 272 -13.92 -5.80 -27.21
CA ASN A 272 -12.46 -5.85 -27.29
C ASN A 272 -11.51 -4.96 -26.45
N ASP A 273 -11.88 -4.36 -25.32
CA ASP A 273 -10.86 -3.66 -24.46
C ASP A 273 -10.67 -4.22 -23.04
N LEU A 274 -11.50 -5.16 -22.57
CA LEU A 274 -11.49 -5.59 -21.15
C LEU A 274 -10.69 -6.89 -20.87
N ASN A 275 -10.16 -7.58 -21.88
CA ASN A 275 -9.50 -8.88 -21.72
C ASN A 275 -8.04 -8.88 -22.24
N GLU A 276 -7.23 -7.89 -21.88
CA GLU A 276 -5.80 -7.86 -22.23
C GLU A 276 -4.93 -8.78 -21.35
N ILE A 277 -5.40 -9.18 -20.18
CA ILE A 277 -4.68 -10.05 -19.25
C ILE A 277 -4.96 -11.51 -19.62
N GLU A 278 -3.90 -12.31 -19.77
CA GLU A 278 -3.96 -13.74 -20.06
C GLU A 278 -4.04 -14.57 -18.78
N GLN A 279 -3.22 -14.20 -17.78
CA GLN A 279 -3.06 -14.96 -16.55
C GLN A 279 -2.63 -14.02 -15.42
N THR A 280 -3.15 -14.22 -14.21
CA THR A 280 -2.65 -13.55 -13.01
C THR A 280 -2.13 -14.56 -12.00
N VAL A 281 -1.22 -14.11 -11.15
CA VAL A 281 -0.75 -14.85 -9.98
C VAL A 281 -0.41 -13.88 -8.87
N SER A 282 -0.80 -14.17 -7.63
CA SER A 282 -0.55 -13.31 -6.48
C SER A 282 0.03 -14.08 -5.29
N TRP A 283 0.87 -13.44 -4.47
CA TRP A 283 1.41 -14.08 -3.27
C TRP A 283 1.76 -13.08 -2.18
N MET A 284 1.75 -13.53 -0.92
CA MET A 284 2.17 -12.72 0.22
C MET A 284 3.70 -12.59 0.32
N ILE A 285 4.15 -11.40 0.70
CA ILE A 285 5.56 -11.07 0.93
C ILE A 285 6.09 -11.78 2.18
N ALA A 286 5.29 -11.83 3.24
CA ALA A 286 5.62 -12.58 4.45
C ALA A 286 5.50 -14.09 4.20
N ASN A 287 6.36 -14.86 4.85
CA ASN A 287 6.30 -16.32 4.84
C ASN A 287 5.14 -16.83 5.73
N LYS A 288 4.91 -18.15 5.74
CA LYS A 288 3.86 -18.81 6.54
C LYS A 288 3.94 -18.58 8.07
N LYS A 289 5.07 -18.08 8.57
CA LYS A 289 5.27 -17.75 9.99
C LYS A 289 4.95 -16.28 10.29
N GLY A 290 4.59 -15.48 9.29
CA GLY A 290 4.41 -14.04 9.43
C GLY A 290 5.73 -13.27 9.44
N GLU A 291 6.81 -13.84 8.90
CA GLU A 291 8.14 -13.21 8.88
C GLU A 291 8.51 -12.77 7.47
N VAL A 292 9.23 -11.65 7.35
CA VAL A 292 9.92 -11.25 6.11
C VAL A 292 11.38 -11.63 6.27
N GLU A 293 11.91 -12.40 5.33
CA GLU A 293 13.27 -12.94 5.41
C GLU A 293 14.33 -11.83 5.56
N GLU A 294 15.14 -11.87 6.62
CA GLU A 294 16.02 -10.77 7.02
C GLU A 294 17.18 -10.47 6.07
N SER A 295 17.62 -11.45 5.26
CA SER A 295 18.81 -11.31 4.40
C SER A 295 18.54 -11.74 2.96
N SER A 296 17.28 -11.63 2.52
CA SER A 296 16.85 -12.08 1.20
C SER A 296 15.68 -11.25 0.67
N GLY A 297 15.42 -11.36 -0.65
CA GLY A 297 14.34 -10.63 -1.30
C GLY A 297 14.46 -9.12 -1.10
N PHE A 298 13.54 -8.58 -0.31
CA PHE A 298 13.44 -7.17 0.08
C PHE A 298 14.54 -6.70 1.03
N ASN A 299 15.11 -7.60 1.85
CA ASN A 299 16.18 -7.27 2.81
C ASN A 299 17.55 -7.73 2.28
N GLY A 300 17.77 -7.63 0.97
CA GLY A 300 19.02 -8.07 0.34
C GLY A 300 20.26 -7.35 0.86
N PHE A 301 20.13 -6.09 1.30
CA PHE A 301 21.22 -5.27 1.83
C PHE A 301 21.87 -5.87 3.10
N ASP A 302 21.13 -6.68 3.86
CA ASP A 302 21.59 -7.31 5.10
C ASP A 302 22.17 -8.72 4.87
N GLY A 303 22.36 -9.10 3.61
CA GLY A 303 23.07 -10.32 3.25
C GLY A 303 24.58 -10.22 3.46
N ALA A 304 25.22 -11.35 3.69
CA ALA A 304 26.69 -11.44 3.75
C ALA A 304 27.35 -10.91 2.45
N THR A 305 28.55 -10.35 2.57
CA THR A 305 29.30 -9.81 1.43
C THR A 305 29.48 -10.84 0.30
N LYS A 306 29.41 -10.37 -0.95
CA LYS A 306 29.68 -11.18 -2.14
C LYS A 306 31.17 -11.24 -2.50
N LEU A 307 32.02 -10.55 -1.75
CA LEU A 307 33.46 -10.50 -1.99
C LEU A 307 34.11 -11.87 -1.78
N GLY A 308 35.04 -12.21 -2.68
CA GLY A 308 35.91 -13.37 -2.52
C GLY A 308 36.74 -13.28 -1.24
N LYS A 309 37.26 -14.41 -0.76
CA LYS A 309 38.09 -14.44 0.46
C LYS A 309 39.32 -13.51 0.34
N ASP A 310 40.00 -13.55 -0.79
CA ASP A 310 41.22 -12.75 -1.00
C ASP A 310 40.90 -11.25 -1.05
N SER A 311 39.78 -10.87 -1.66
CA SER A 311 39.31 -9.47 -1.65
C SER A 311 38.94 -8.99 -0.26
N ARG A 312 38.38 -9.86 0.59
CA ARG A 312 38.06 -9.53 1.98
C ARG A 312 39.32 -9.28 2.81
N ILE A 313 40.35 -10.11 2.64
CA ILE A 313 41.65 -9.93 3.31
C ILE A 313 42.26 -8.59 2.92
N LYS A 314 42.38 -8.31 1.61
CA LYS A 314 42.90 -7.02 1.12
C LYS A 314 42.13 -5.81 1.65
N ARG A 315 40.81 -5.94 1.83
CA ARG A 315 39.97 -4.86 2.35
C ARG A 315 40.26 -4.59 3.83
N ILE A 316 40.54 -5.63 4.62
CA ILE A 316 40.94 -5.51 6.02
C ILE A 316 42.29 -4.79 6.10
N ASP A 317 43.28 -5.24 5.31
CA ASP A 317 44.62 -4.63 5.27
C ASP A 317 44.55 -3.13 4.88
N GLN A 318 43.70 -2.79 3.91
CA GLN A 318 43.46 -1.39 3.51
C GLN A 318 42.83 -0.54 4.63
N ILE A 319 41.95 -1.12 5.44
CA ILE A 319 41.34 -0.42 6.58
C ILE A 319 42.39 -0.21 7.66
N GLU A 320 43.21 -1.23 7.93
CA GLU A 320 44.33 -1.14 8.88
C GLU A 320 45.25 0.02 8.50
N GLU A 321 45.82 0.01 7.29
CA GLU A 321 46.73 1.05 6.80
C GLU A 321 46.10 2.45 6.83
N LYS A 322 44.83 2.57 6.45
CA LYS A 322 44.14 3.85 6.36
C LYS A 322 43.93 4.50 7.73
N TYR A 323 43.67 3.71 8.77
CA TYR A 323 43.30 4.23 10.08
C TYR A 323 44.41 4.04 11.14
N THR A 324 45.57 3.47 10.81
CA THR A 324 46.69 3.23 11.76
C THR A 324 47.16 4.50 12.47
N ASN A 325 47.15 5.64 11.79
CA ASN A 325 47.59 6.92 12.35
C ASN A 325 46.46 7.71 13.03
N ILE A 326 45.23 7.17 13.02
CA ILE A 326 44.01 7.82 13.54
C ILE A 326 43.56 7.15 14.83
N LEU A 327 43.62 5.82 14.88
CA LEU A 327 43.23 5.03 16.05
C LEU A 327 44.47 4.62 16.86
N SER A 328 44.32 4.47 18.16
CA SER A 328 45.35 3.86 19.01
C SER A 328 45.55 2.38 18.66
N ALA A 329 46.66 1.80 19.11
CA ALA A 329 46.97 0.39 18.85
C ALA A 329 45.87 -0.56 19.35
N ASP A 330 45.36 -0.34 20.57
CA ASP A 330 44.31 -1.18 21.16
C ASP A 330 42.98 -1.06 20.39
N GLU A 331 42.64 0.16 19.96
CA GLU A 331 41.42 0.42 19.17
C GLU A 331 41.49 -0.22 17.78
N MET A 332 42.67 -0.15 17.15
CA MET A 332 42.93 -0.80 15.86
C MET A 332 42.87 -2.31 15.98
N ASP A 333 43.51 -2.89 16.99
CA ASP A 333 43.52 -4.33 17.23
C ASP A 333 42.10 -4.86 17.44
N TYR A 334 41.29 -4.15 18.22
CA TYR A 334 39.88 -4.49 18.38
C TYR A 334 39.13 -4.42 17.05
N LEU A 335 39.22 -3.30 16.31
CA LEU A 335 38.56 -3.12 15.01
C LEU A 335 38.90 -4.25 14.02
N ILE A 336 40.19 -4.54 13.85
CA ILE A 336 40.70 -5.55 12.93
C ILE A 336 40.30 -6.96 13.38
N SER A 337 40.31 -7.24 14.68
CA SER A 337 39.85 -8.54 15.22
C SER A 337 38.38 -8.80 14.86
N GLN A 338 37.50 -7.80 15.06
CA GLN A 338 36.08 -7.92 14.74
C GLN A 338 35.86 -8.05 13.22
N LEU A 339 36.57 -7.27 12.40
CA LEU A 339 36.51 -7.38 10.95
C LEU A 339 36.92 -8.77 10.46
N LYS A 340 38.00 -9.35 11.01
CA LYS A 340 38.44 -10.72 10.70
C LYS A 340 37.38 -11.75 11.09
N ILE A 341 36.75 -11.61 12.25
CA ILE A 341 35.66 -12.50 12.69
C ILE A 341 34.49 -12.41 11.70
N ILE A 342 33.99 -11.21 11.42
CA ILE A 342 32.83 -11.01 10.54
C ILE A 342 33.12 -11.50 9.12
N LEU A 343 34.25 -11.09 8.54
CA LEU A 343 34.53 -11.30 7.12
C LEU A 343 35.16 -12.64 6.81
N LEU A 344 35.92 -13.28 7.70
CA LEU A 344 36.67 -14.49 7.37
C LEU A 344 36.06 -15.78 7.92
N SER A 345 35.15 -15.68 8.91
CA SER A 345 34.44 -16.83 9.48
C SER A 345 33.40 -17.42 8.52
N LYS A 346 32.98 -18.66 8.81
CA LYS A 346 31.93 -19.37 8.06
C LYS A 346 30.59 -19.28 8.79
N TRP A 347 29.70 -18.42 8.32
CA TRP A 347 28.36 -18.24 8.90
C TRP A 347 27.32 -19.09 8.16
N LYS A 348 27.21 -20.37 8.52
CA LYS A 348 26.39 -21.34 7.75
C LYS A 348 24.94 -21.36 8.20
N THR A 349 24.71 -21.43 9.51
CA THR A 349 23.37 -21.57 10.09
C THR A 349 22.69 -20.21 10.28
N THR A 350 21.38 -20.21 10.54
CA THR A 350 20.65 -19.00 10.90
C THR A 350 21.18 -18.39 12.19
N GLU A 351 21.51 -19.22 13.18
CA GLU A 351 22.07 -18.79 14.46
C GLU A 351 23.48 -18.18 14.31
N ASP A 352 24.32 -18.79 13.46
CA ASP A 352 25.62 -18.23 13.11
C ASP A 352 25.47 -16.82 12.50
N LYS A 353 24.51 -16.65 11.60
CA LYS A 353 24.25 -15.34 10.97
C LYS A 353 23.75 -14.33 11.99
N ARG A 354 22.91 -14.72 12.95
CA ARG A 354 22.44 -13.85 14.04
C ARG A 354 23.61 -13.34 14.86
N LYS A 355 24.52 -14.22 15.29
CA LYS A 355 25.74 -13.85 16.01
C LYS A 355 26.64 -12.91 15.21
N MET A 356 26.78 -13.14 13.90
CA MET A 356 27.53 -12.22 13.04
C MET A 356 26.93 -10.82 13.03
N LYS A 357 25.60 -10.71 12.98
CA LYS A 357 24.90 -9.41 13.03
C LYS A 357 25.12 -8.73 14.38
N GLU A 358 25.01 -9.46 15.49
CA GLU A 358 25.30 -8.93 16.83
C GLU A 358 26.73 -8.35 16.92
N ILE A 359 27.74 -9.11 16.48
CA ILE A 359 29.13 -8.67 16.44
C ILE A 359 29.31 -7.43 15.54
N ARG A 360 28.62 -7.41 14.40
CA ARG A 360 28.67 -6.27 13.48
C ARG A 360 28.05 -5.03 14.11
N ASP A 361 26.94 -5.16 14.82
CA ASP A 361 26.24 -4.04 15.47
C ASP A 361 27.04 -3.50 16.67
N GLU A 362 27.70 -4.38 17.42
CA GLU A 362 28.70 -4.01 18.44
C GLU A 362 29.86 -3.22 17.82
N LEU A 363 30.39 -3.67 16.68
CA LEU A 363 31.46 -2.97 15.97
C LEU A 363 31.04 -1.56 15.50
N PHE A 364 29.81 -1.39 15.02
CA PHE A 364 29.30 -0.07 14.66
C PHE A 364 29.13 0.83 15.88
N SER A 365 28.55 0.32 16.96
CA SER A 365 28.40 1.05 18.23
C SER A 365 29.75 1.46 18.82
N TYR A 366 30.78 0.63 18.63
CA TYR A 366 32.15 0.95 18.98
C TYR A 366 32.73 2.06 18.08
N ALA A 367 32.54 1.94 16.76
CA ALA A 367 33.04 2.91 15.79
C ALA A 367 32.41 4.31 15.92
N GLU A 368 31.16 4.40 16.37
CA GLU A 368 30.46 5.68 16.61
C GLU A 368 31.14 6.55 17.68
N LYS A 369 31.91 5.94 18.60
CA LYS A 369 32.63 6.67 19.66
C LYS A 369 33.75 7.57 19.12
N PHE A 370 34.22 7.31 17.90
CA PHE A 370 35.31 8.06 17.27
C PHE A 370 34.84 9.30 16.50
N ASP A 371 33.52 9.54 16.42
CA ASP A 371 32.89 10.65 15.68
C ASP A 371 33.42 10.82 14.24
N SER A 372 33.82 9.70 13.62
CA SER A 372 34.42 9.67 12.28
C SER A 372 33.43 9.12 11.26
N GLN A 373 32.73 10.03 10.58
CA GLN A 373 31.80 9.65 9.52
C GLN A 373 32.49 8.87 8.38
N GLU A 374 33.77 9.15 8.13
CA GLU A 374 34.55 8.44 7.11
C GLU A 374 34.81 6.97 7.50
N LEU A 375 35.14 6.69 8.76
CA LEU A 375 35.30 5.33 9.28
C LEU A 375 33.98 4.57 9.18
N ILE A 376 32.88 5.18 9.64
CA ILE A 376 31.54 4.59 9.57
C ILE A 376 31.18 4.24 8.12
N ASN A 377 31.36 5.16 7.18
CA ASN A 377 31.07 4.91 5.77
C ASN A 377 31.95 3.78 5.18
N THR A 378 33.22 3.72 5.57
CA THR A 378 34.16 2.66 5.12
C THR A 378 33.72 1.29 5.65
N LEU A 379 33.38 1.19 6.94
CA LEU A 379 32.84 -0.02 7.55
C LEU A 379 31.52 -0.43 6.90
N GLN A 380 30.61 0.52 6.67
CA GLN A 380 29.32 0.26 6.04
C GLN A 380 29.48 -0.32 4.63
N SER A 381 30.35 0.27 3.81
CA SER A 381 30.61 -0.22 2.43
C SER A 381 31.28 -1.60 2.39
N THR A 382 31.95 -1.99 3.48
CA THR A 382 32.72 -3.24 3.58
C THR A 382 31.88 -4.39 4.14
N LEU A 383 31.07 -4.10 5.16
CA LEU A 383 30.34 -5.11 5.92
C LEU A 383 28.93 -5.37 5.39
N TYR A 384 28.34 -4.41 4.70
CA TYR A 384 27.02 -4.55 4.13
C TYR A 384 27.02 -4.56 2.60
N ARG A 385 25.95 -5.08 2.03
CA ARG A 385 25.63 -4.89 0.61
C ARG A 385 25.07 -3.48 0.37
N PRO A 386 24.96 -3.04 -0.91
CA PRO A 386 24.34 -1.78 -1.25
C PRO A 386 22.98 -1.62 -0.58
N VAL A 387 22.68 -0.42 -0.07
CA VAL A 387 21.50 -0.11 0.75
C VAL A 387 20.18 -0.38 0.01
N SER A 388 20.20 -0.28 -1.31
CA SER A 388 19.05 -0.52 -2.20
C SER A 388 19.12 -1.90 -2.87
N GLU A 389 20.02 -2.81 -2.44
CA GLU A 389 20.08 -4.16 -2.99
C GLU A 389 18.85 -4.98 -2.56
N MET A 390 18.01 -5.30 -3.53
CA MET A 390 16.88 -6.22 -3.36
C MET A 390 16.59 -7.00 -4.64
N TYR A 391 15.76 -8.04 -4.52
CA TYR A 391 15.08 -8.72 -5.62
C TYR A 391 13.67 -9.11 -5.18
N ILE A 392 12.74 -9.26 -6.13
CA ILE A 392 11.38 -9.71 -5.79
C ILE A 392 11.40 -11.26 -5.79
N PRO A 393 11.16 -11.92 -4.64
CA PRO A 393 11.19 -13.37 -4.57
C PRO A 393 9.92 -13.98 -5.16
N ILE A 394 10.06 -15.09 -5.89
CA ILE A 394 8.95 -15.93 -6.36
C ILE A 394 8.85 -17.15 -5.41
N PRO A 395 7.77 -17.27 -4.60
CA PRO A 395 7.55 -18.40 -3.72
C PRO A 395 7.44 -19.71 -4.51
N ASN A 396 8.00 -20.80 -3.98
CA ASN A 396 7.97 -22.11 -4.65
C ASN A 396 8.37 -22.05 -6.14
N SER A 397 9.31 -21.16 -6.48
CA SER A 397 9.66 -20.77 -7.85
C SER A 397 9.87 -21.94 -8.81
N LYS A 398 10.54 -23.02 -8.38
CA LYS A 398 10.71 -24.20 -9.23
C LYS A 398 9.36 -24.75 -9.71
N LYS A 399 8.45 -25.02 -8.77
CA LYS A 399 7.09 -25.49 -9.06
C LYS A 399 6.33 -24.48 -9.94
N PHE A 400 6.45 -23.19 -9.62
CA PHE A 400 5.80 -22.13 -10.39
C PHE A 400 6.20 -22.16 -11.86
N HIS A 401 7.51 -22.23 -12.12
CA HIS A 401 8.06 -22.23 -13.47
C HIS A 401 7.83 -23.56 -14.21
N ASP A 402 7.80 -24.68 -13.50
CA ASP A 402 7.47 -25.98 -14.08
C ASP A 402 6.00 -26.01 -14.57
N GLU A 403 5.07 -25.37 -13.83
CA GLU A 403 3.65 -25.24 -14.21
C GLU A 403 3.40 -24.10 -15.22
N ASN A 404 4.22 -23.04 -15.18
CA ASN A 404 4.03 -21.82 -15.98
C ASN A 404 5.32 -21.42 -16.72
N PRO A 405 5.88 -22.27 -17.59
CA PRO A 405 7.20 -22.06 -18.20
C PRO A 405 7.27 -20.80 -19.09
N ASN A 406 6.11 -20.32 -19.55
CA ASN A 406 5.96 -19.19 -20.46
C ASN A 406 5.44 -17.92 -19.79
N PHE A 407 5.29 -17.88 -18.46
CA PHE A 407 4.67 -16.75 -17.76
C PHE A 407 5.39 -15.43 -18.04
N PHE A 408 6.72 -15.44 -17.92
CA PHE A 408 7.57 -14.27 -18.15
C PHE A 408 7.94 -14.04 -19.63
N GLY A 409 7.46 -14.92 -20.52
CA GLY A 409 7.83 -14.98 -21.94
C GLY A 409 8.24 -16.39 -22.34
N GLN A 410 8.33 -16.64 -23.66
CA GLN A 410 8.48 -17.98 -24.21
C GLN A 410 9.71 -18.72 -23.65
N ASN A 411 9.45 -19.85 -22.97
CA ASN A 411 10.42 -20.75 -22.35
C ASN A 411 11.33 -20.11 -21.29
N ILE A 412 11.03 -18.91 -20.79
CA ILE A 412 11.88 -18.19 -19.85
C ILE A 412 12.01 -18.95 -18.52
N GLY A 413 10.94 -19.60 -18.04
CA GLY A 413 10.93 -20.39 -16.81
C GLY A 413 11.55 -21.78 -16.93
N THR A 414 12.02 -22.21 -18.10
CA THR A 414 12.52 -23.59 -18.28
C THR A 414 13.90 -23.81 -17.67
N PHE A 415 14.16 -25.03 -17.18
CA PHE A 415 15.42 -25.43 -16.54
C PHE A 415 16.28 -26.33 -17.44
N LYS A 416 17.60 -26.36 -17.18
CA LYS A 416 18.47 -27.40 -17.74
C LYS A 416 18.15 -28.73 -17.07
N GLU A 417 18.09 -29.78 -17.86
CA GLU A 417 17.70 -31.12 -17.42
C GLU A 417 18.48 -31.57 -16.18
N GLY A 418 17.76 -32.07 -15.17
CA GLY A 418 18.35 -32.53 -13.90
C GLY A 418 18.95 -31.44 -13.00
N THR A 419 18.76 -30.15 -13.31
CA THR A 419 19.35 -29.05 -12.52
C THR A 419 18.32 -28.01 -12.06
N SER A 420 18.72 -27.17 -11.10
CA SER A 420 18.00 -25.97 -10.66
C SER A 420 18.33 -24.72 -11.48
N LYS A 421 19.14 -24.85 -12.54
CA LYS A 421 19.63 -23.70 -13.34
C LYS A 421 18.71 -23.47 -14.54
N LEU A 422 18.36 -22.20 -14.77
CA LEU A 422 17.56 -21.80 -15.93
C LEU A 422 18.28 -22.17 -17.24
N LYS A 423 17.49 -22.62 -18.22
CA LYS A 423 17.97 -23.13 -19.51
C LYS A 423 18.56 -22.03 -20.39
N LEU A 424 17.85 -20.92 -20.49
CA LEU A 424 18.21 -19.79 -21.34
C LEU A 424 19.29 -18.90 -20.69
N ASP A 425 20.09 -18.24 -21.51
CA ASP A 425 21.05 -17.23 -21.05
C ASP A 425 20.33 -15.98 -20.54
N LYS A 426 21.04 -15.16 -19.75
CA LYS A 426 20.47 -13.95 -19.11
C LYS A 426 19.74 -13.05 -20.12
N GLU A 427 20.35 -12.76 -21.27
CA GLU A 427 19.80 -11.84 -22.28
C GLU A 427 18.49 -12.33 -22.90
N LYS A 428 18.28 -13.66 -22.95
CA LYS A 428 17.06 -14.29 -23.48
C LYS A 428 15.96 -14.45 -22.42
N ARG A 429 16.23 -14.04 -21.18
CA ARG A 429 15.29 -14.11 -20.05
C ARG A 429 14.83 -12.73 -19.58
N VAL A 430 15.05 -11.72 -20.41
CA VAL A 430 14.66 -10.33 -20.16
C VAL A 430 13.24 -10.11 -20.66
N PHE A 431 12.41 -9.47 -19.85
CA PHE A 431 11.04 -9.12 -20.18
C PHE A 431 10.72 -7.71 -19.68
N ASN A 432 9.64 -7.12 -20.20
CA ASN A 432 9.11 -5.85 -19.71
C ASN A 432 8.31 -6.11 -18.43
N LEU A 433 8.64 -5.36 -17.38
CA LEU A 433 7.89 -5.34 -16.12
C LEU A 433 7.25 -3.96 -15.99
N GLU A 434 5.93 -3.91 -16.08
CA GLU A 434 5.10 -2.69 -16.00
C GLU A 434 4.51 -2.56 -14.59
N PHE A 435 4.75 -1.44 -13.92
CA PHE A 435 4.17 -1.12 -12.61
C PHE A 435 2.82 -0.48 -12.82
N MET A 436 1.75 -1.22 -12.57
CA MET A 436 0.39 -0.87 -13.01
C MET A 436 -0.07 0.49 -12.48
N GLN A 437 0.20 0.79 -11.21
CA GLN A 437 -0.21 2.04 -10.59
C GLN A 437 0.47 3.29 -11.20
N SER A 438 1.76 3.19 -11.56
CA SER A 438 2.48 4.34 -12.14
C SER A 438 2.46 4.38 -13.66
N GLY A 439 2.23 3.23 -14.31
CA GLY A 439 2.48 3.02 -15.74
C GLY A 439 3.97 2.98 -16.10
N ASP A 440 4.88 3.02 -15.12
CA ASP A 440 6.30 2.92 -15.40
C ASP A 440 6.68 1.50 -15.81
N SER A 441 7.65 1.36 -16.71
CA SER A 441 8.14 0.05 -17.16
C SER A 441 9.67 -0.04 -17.14
N ILE A 442 10.18 -1.21 -16.75
CA ILE A 442 11.60 -1.56 -16.79
C ILE A 442 11.84 -2.87 -17.54
N LYS A 443 13.10 -3.06 -17.97
CA LYS A 443 13.61 -4.38 -18.33
C LYS A 443 13.95 -5.15 -17.05
N ALA A 444 13.21 -6.21 -16.79
CA ALA A 444 13.45 -7.14 -15.70
C ALA A 444 13.88 -8.51 -16.25
N TYR A 445 14.43 -9.35 -15.38
CA TYR A 445 14.75 -10.73 -15.71
C TYR A 445 14.63 -11.61 -14.47
N ILE A 446 14.29 -12.88 -14.65
CA ILE A 446 14.36 -13.86 -13.56
C ILE A 446 15.81 -14.28 -13.34
N ASN A 447 16.23 -14.71 -12.15
CA ASN A 447 17.60 -15.16 -11.88
C ASN A 447 17.68 -16.06 -10.63
N GLN A 448 18.90 -16.51 -10.32
CA GLN A 448 19.26 -17.41 -9.21
C GLN A 448 18.71 -18.83 -9.35
N ASP A 449 19.12 -19.71 -8.43
CA ASP A 449 18.66 -21.10 -8.39
C ASP A 449 17.12 -21.15 -8.36
N ASN A 450 16.55 -22.07 -9.13
CA ASN A 450 15.12 -22.26 -9.33
C ASN A 450 14.42 -21.05 -9.97
N GLY A 451 15.15 -20.05 -10.50
CA GLY A 451 14.54 -18.84 -11.06
C GLY A 451 13.78 -18.02 -10.01
N LYS A 452 14.24 -18.06 -8.76
CA LYS A 452 13.51 -17.53 -7.60
C LYS A 452 13.47 -16.01 -7.46
N SER A 453 14.22 -15.26 -8.29
CA SER A 453 14.36 -13.82 -8.13
C SER A 453 13.98 -13.07 -9.40
N ILE A 454 13.17 -12.02 -9.28
CA ILE A 454 12.95 -11.02 -10.33
C ILE A 454 13.83 -9.81 -10.00
N GLN A 455 14.63 -9.37 -10.98
CA GLN A 455 15.60 -8.29 -10.81
C GLN A 455 15.53 -7.31 -11.99
N SER A 456 15.81 -6.04 -11.74
CA SER A 456 16.03 -5.06 -12.81
C SER A 456 17.34 -5.37 -13.54
N LYS A 457 17.36 -5.29 -14.87
CA LYS A 457 18.57 -5.50 -15.68
C LYS A 457 19.58 -4.37 -15.52
N ASP A 458 19.11 -3.12 -15.58
CA ASP A 458 19.96 -1.92 -15.69
C ASP A 458 19.72 -0.89 -14.58
N LYS A 459 18.63 -1.01 -13.81
CA LYS A 459 18.18 0.01 -12.84
C LYS A 459 17.99 -0.55 -11.43
N GLN A 460 18.87 -1.45 -10.99
CA GLN A 460 18.68 -2.17 -9.74
C GLN A 460 18.70 -1.26 -8.50
N SER A 461 19.58 -0.25 -8.47
CA SER A 461 19.62 0.74 -7.37
C SER A 461 18.35 1.60 -7.35
N ILE A 462 17.92 2.11 -8.51
CA ILE A 462 16.73 2.97 -8.63
C ILE A 462 15.46 2.22 -8.22
N LEU A 463 15.29 0.99 -8.71
CA LEU A 463 14.12 0.19 -8.37
C LEU A 463 14.10 -0.18 -6.89
N GLY A 464 15.24 -0.61 -6.35
CA GLY A 464 15.33 -0.95 -4.93
C GLY A 464 15.12 0.27 -4.03
N GLU A 465 15.61 1.44 -4.43
CA GLU A 465 15.40 2.68 -3.70
C GLU A 465 13.93 3.07 -3.69
N TRP A 466 13.28 3.02 -4.86
CA TRP A 466 11.87 3.33 -4.97
C TRP A 466 10.98 2.34 -4.21
N ILE A 467 11.22 1.03 -4.31
CA ILE A 467 10.44 0.03 -3.57
C ILE A 467 10.65 0.17 -2.06
N LEU A 468 11.89 0.22 -1.59
CA LEU A 468 12.18 0.19 -0.15
C LEU A 468 11.91 1.54 0.53
N ARG A 469 12.32 2.66 -0.08
CA ARG A 469 12.22 4.00 0.50
C ARG A 469 10.99 4.76 0.03
N GLY A 470 10.58 4.57 -1.22
CA GLY A 470 9.36 5.17 -1.77
C GLY A 470 8.12 4.41 -1.32
N ILE A 471 7.99 3.13 -1.64
CA ILE A 471 6.76 2.38 -1.35
C ILE A 471 6.70 1.99 0.14
N PHE A 472 7.72 1.30 0.66
CA PHE A 472 7.69 0.83 2.05
C PHE A 472 8.14 1.86 3.09
N GLN A 473 8.57 3.06 2.65
CA GLN A 473 8.90 4.18 3.53
C GLN A 473 9.90 3.78 4.65
N LEU A 474 10.87 2.91 4.31
CA LEU A 474 11.90 2.44 5.22
C LEU A 474 13.06 3.43 5.27
N LYS A 475 13.70 3.62 6.42
CA LYS A 475 14.99 4.33 6.52
C LYS A 475 16.13 3.52 5.87
N PRO A 476 17.26 4.15 5.53
CA PRO A 476 18.44 3.43 5.06
C PRO A 476 18.79 2.28 6.02
N ARG A 477 18.91 1.06 5.48
CA ARG A 477 19.20 -0.19 6.21
C ARG A 477 18.15 -0.63 7.23
N GLU A 478 16.98 -0.02 7.26
CA GLU A 478 15.85 -0.55 8.02
C GLU A 478 15.26 -1.78 7.29
N PRO A 479 15.14 -2.94 7.97
CA PRO A 479 14.58 -4.13 7.36
C PRO A 479 13.07 -4.01 7.17
N LEU A 480 12.58 -4.47 6.02
CA LEU A 480 11.16 -4.69 5.80
C LEU A 480 10.70 -5.82 6.71
N THR A 481 9.67 -5.55 7.51
CA THR A 481 9.07 -6.48 8.47
C THR A 481 7.59 -6.66 8.18
N LYS A 482 6.98 -7.74 8.70
CA LYS A 482 5.52 -7.92 8.63
C LYS A 482 4.77 -6.76 9.29
N LYS A 483 5.29 -6.25 10.41
CA LYS A 483 4.76 -5.04 11.05
C LYS A 483 4.70 -3.88 10.06
N ARG A 484 5.79 -3.60 9.35
CA ARG A 484 5.82 -2.50 8.36
C ARG A 484 4.87 -2.74 7.19
N LEU A 485 4.77 -3.98 6.70
CA LEU A 485 3.78 -4.35 5.68
C LEU A 485 2.35 -4.01 6.13
N ASP A 486 2.01 -4.31 7.39
CA ASP A 486 0.69 -4.04 7.96
C ASP A 486 0.45 -2.54 8.25
N GLU A 487 1.50 -1.79 8.59
CA GLU A 487 1.45 -0.32 8.72
C GLU A 487 1.15 0.35 7.39
N ILE A 488 1.89 -0.02 6.34
CA ILE A 488 1.71 0.51 4.99
C ILE A 488 0.41 0.01 4.33
N GLY A 489 -0.10 -1.14 4.76
CA GLY A 489 -1.30 -1.74 4.18
C GLY A 489 -1.04 -2.53 2.90
N ILE A 490 0.22 -2.91 2.65
CA ILE A 490 0.65 -3.74 1.52
C ILE A 490 1.27 -5.00 2.10
N ASN A 491 0.76 -6.18 1.76
CA ASN A 491 1.31 -7.45 2.26
C ASN A 491 1.62 -8.47 1.16
N ALA A 492 1.30 -8.16 -0.09
CA ALA A 492 1.33 -9.10 -1.20
C ALA A 492 1.69 -8.41 -2.52
N ILE A 493 1.99 -9.23 -3.52
CA ILE A 493 2.29 -8.81 -4.89
C ILE A 493 1.39 -9.62 -5.81
N ARG A 494 0.85 -8.97 -6.85
CA ARG A 494 0.17 -9.62 -7.98
C ARG A 494 0.98 -9.37 -9.25
N LEU A 495 1.14 -10.41 -10.05
CA LEU A 495 1.67 -10.34 -11.40
C LEU A 495 0.57 -10.66 -12.41
N SER A 496 0.55 -9.90 -13.50
CA SER A 496 -0.42 -10.02 -14.58
C SER A 496 0.31 -10.22 -15.90
N LYS A 497 0.18 -11.39 -16.52
CA LYS A 497 0.72 -11.66 -17.86
C LYS A 497 -0.21 -11.04 -18.90
N PHE A 498 0.30 -10.15 -19.73
CA PHE A 498 -0.47 -9.56 -20.82
C PHE A 498 -0.46 -10.46 -22.05
N LYS A 499 -1.59 -10.48 -22.77
CA LYS A 499 -1.68 -11.09 -24.11
C LYS A 499 -0.79 -10.36 -25.10
N ASN A 500 -0.67 -9.03 -24.96
CA ASN A 500 0.32 -8.25 -25.70
C ASN A 500 1.71 -8.51 -25.11
N THR A 501 2.51 -9.29 -25.83
CA THR A 501 3.87 -9.66 -25.44
C THR A 501 4.83 -8.47 -25.34
N GLU A 502 4.52 -7.34 -25.99
CA GLU A 502 5.30 -6.11 -25.86
C GLU A 502 5.14 -5.44 -24.50
N ARG A 503 3.96 -5.55 -23.86
CA ARG A 503 3.76 -5.09 -22.48
C ARG A 503 4.49 -5.98 -21.48
N GLY A 504 4.51 -7.28 -21.75
CA GLY A 504 5.18 -8.28 -20.92
C GLY A 504 4.35 -8.64 -19.69
N VAL A 505 4.85 -8.29 -18.50
CA VAL A 505 4.23 -8.63 -17.21
C VAL A 505 3.94 -7.36 -16.42
N GLY A 506 2.71 -7.19 -15.96
CA GLY A 506 2.30 -6.19 -15.00
C GLY A 506 2.62 -6.63 -13.57
N ILE A 507 2.97 -5.70 -12.70
CA ILE A 507 3.15 -5.91 -11.26
C ILE A 507 2.35 -4.89 -10.46
N GLU A 508 1.71 -5.38 -9.41
CA GLU A 508 0.93 -4.62 -8.44
C GLU A 508 1.37 -5.00 -7.04
N PHE A 509 1.55 -4.00 -6.18
CA PHE A 509 1.57 -4.19 -4.74
C PHE A 509 0.12 -4.19 -4.25
N ILE A 510 -0.28 -5.24 -3.54
CA ILE A 510 -1.68 -5.47 -3.14
C ILE A 510 -1.77 -5.92 -1.67
N TRP A 511 -3.00 -6.11 -1.21
CA TRP A 511 -3.27 -6.81 0.04
C TRP A 511 -4.06 -8.09 -0.20
N ILE A 512 -3.66 -9.16 0.48
CA ILE A 512 -4.38 -10.43 0.56
C ILE A 512 -4.86 -10.64 2.00
N ASP A 513 -6.16 -10.93 2.15
CA ASP A 513 -6.69 -11.50 3.39
C ASP A 513 -6.35 -13.00 3.43
N GLU A 514 -5.51 -13.40 4.39
CA GLU A 514 -5.10 -14.79 4.60
C GLU A 514 -6.29 -15.76 4.76
N LYS A 515 -7.42 -15.27 5.31
CA LYS A 515 -8.62 -16.08 5.51
C LYS A 515 -9.40 -16.28 4.23
N ASN A 516 -9.33 -15.33 3.31
CA ASN A 516 -10.04 -15.35 2.04
C ASN A 516 -9.10 -14.94 0.89
N PRO A 517 -8.11 -15.79 0.55
CA PRO A 517 -7.16 -15.47 -0.50
C PRO A 517 -7.84 -15.42 -1.87
N PRO A 518 -7.31 -14.62 -2.82
CA PRO A 518 -7.87 -14.56 -4.17
C PRO A 518 -7.64 -15.88 -4.93
N ASN A 519 -8.45 -16.12 -5.97
CA ASN A 519 -8.33 -17.32 -6.80
C ASN A 519 -6.98 -17.46 -7.51
N ASP A 520 -6.25 -16.36 -7.69
CA ASP A 520 -4.92 -16.33 -8.29
C ASP A 520 -3.78 -16.50 -7.27
N ALA A 521 -4.10 -16.85 -6.02
CA ALA A 521 -3.12 -17.01 -4.96
C ALA A 521 -2.11 -18.15 -5.22
N TRP A 522 -0.85 -17.88 -4.88
CA TRP A 522 0.28 -18.80 -5.03
C TRP A 522 1.11 -18.88 -3.74
N GLY A 523 1.81 -20.00 -3.58
CA GLY A 523 2.64 -20.25 -2.40
C GLY A 523 1.85 -20.83 -1.24
N TRP A 524 2.12 -20.37 -0.02
CA TRP A 524 1.56 -20.95 1.20
C TRP A 524 0.11 -20.55 1.49
N ILE A 525 -0.41 -19.55 0.78
CA ILE A 525 -1.80 -19.08 0.86
C ILE A 525 -2.71 -19.73 -0.20
N ASN A 526 -2.15 -20.51 -1.12
CA ASN A 526 -2.93 -21.21 -2.13
C ASN A 526 -3.69 -22.36 -1.45
N LYS A 527 -5.03 -22.34 -1.51
CA LYS A 527 -5.91 -23.29 -0.80
C LYS A 527 -6.31 -24.45 -1.68
#